data_AF-A0A7L3CVJ2-F1
#
_entry.id   AF-A0A7L3CVJ2-F1
#
_cell.length_a   1.000
_cell.length_b   1.000
_cell.length_c   1.000
_cell.angle_alpha   90.00
_cell.angle_beta   90.00
_cell.angle_gamma   90.00
#
_symmetry.space_group_name_H-M   'P 1'
#
loop_
_entity.id
_entity.type
_entity.pdbx_description
1 polymer ?
#
loop_
_entity_poly.entity_id
_entity_poly.type
_entity_poly.pdbx_seq_one_letter_code
_entity_poly.pdbx_strand_id
1 'polypeptide(L)'
;WRYHSEEELGGSSHWGRLTSYSGGGYYIDLKLTREESAEALQVLKEKLWLDRGTRVVFIDFSVYNANINLFCVLRLVVEFPATGGAIPSWQIRTVKLIRYVSAWDFFIVACETVFCVFIFYYVVEEILELRIHKLQYFTSIWNILDVVVILLSIIAIGFHIFRTIEVNRLLGELLKHPDTYADFEFLAFWQTQYNNMNAVNLFFAWIKIFKYISFNKTMTQLSSTLARCAKDILGFAIMFFIVFFAYAQLGYLLFGTQVENFSTFVKCIFTQFRIILGDFDYNSIDNANRVLGPIYFVTYVFFVFFVLLNMFLAIINDTYSEVKEELSSQKDELQLSDILKQSYNRTLMRLKLKKERISDVQKALQNGTKELDFEDFKNSLKELGHADHEITAAFSRFDKDGNHILDEEEQQQMKHDLEAKRVALNTEIENLGKSYSDNNLDENLSYVEARNNHTNKASWVSKEEFQVLLQRVLQLEQSINSIGSKIDAVVKKLDVLERNNLKRKDLLGKP
;
A
#
# COMPACT_ATOMS: atom_id res chain seq x y z
N TRP A 1 -54.49 3.63 -20.42
CA TRP A 1 -54.34 3.92 -18.98
C TRP A 1 -54.54 2.65 -18.15
N ARG A 2 -53.71 1.63 -18.35
CA ARG A 2 -53.71 0.43 -17.50
C ARG A 2 -52.50 0.52 -16.60
N TYR A 3 -52.66 0.12 -15.35
CA TYR A 3 -51.55 0.01 -14.41
C TYR A 3 -50.75 -1.24 -14.78
N HIS A 4 -49.43 -1.11 -14.76
CA HIS A 4 -48.50 -2.22 -14.96
C HIS A 4 -47.64 -2.38 -13.71
N SER A 5 -47.44 -3.65 -13.32
CA SER A 5 -46.58 -3.98 -12.19
C SER A 5 -45.10 -3.78 -12.53
N GLU A 6 -44.26 -3.71 -11.50
CA GLU A 6 -42.80 -3.57 -11.68
C GLU A 6 -42.19 -4.73 -12.47
N GLU A 7 -42.66 -5.95 -12.22
CA GLU A 7 -42.22 -7.16 -12.93
C GLU A 7 -42.64 -7.16 -14.40
N GLU A 8 -43.82 -6.65 -14.73
CA GLU A 8 -44.31 -6.54 -16.12
C GLU A 8 -43.49 -5.53 -16.93
N LEU A 9 -43.05 -4.43 -16.30
CA LEU A 9 -42.25 -3.39 -16.96
C LEU A 9 -40.77 -3.73 -16.99
N GLY A 10 -40.32 -4.72 -16.21
CA GLY A 10 -38.90 -4.97 -15.98
C GLY A 10 -38.17 -3.79 -15.32
N GLY A 11 -38.93 -2.88 -14.70
CA GLY A 11 -38.41 -1.68 -14.06
C GLY A 11 -37.78 -1.98 -12.70
N SER A 12 -36.98 -1.06 -12.19
CA SER A 12 -36.41 -1.15 -10.83
C SER A 12 -36.80 0.07 -10.01
N SER A 13 -36.90 -0.08 -8.69
CA SER A 13 -37.11 1.03 -7.77
C SER A 13 -36.12 2.19 -7.98
N HIS A 14 -36.62 3.43 -8.01
CA HIS A 14 -35.83 4.65 -8.11
C HIS A 14 -35.76 5.34 -6.74
N TRP A 15 -34.57 5.78 -6.33
CA TRP A 15 -34.40 6.58 -5.12
C TRP A 15 -34.45 8.07 -5.47
N GLY A 16 -35.57 8.70 -5.14
CA GLY A 16 -35.83 10.11 -5.37
C GLY A 16 -35.32 11.03 -4.25
N ARG A 17 -35.59 12.35 -4.37
CA ARG A 17 -35.20 13.35 -3.36
C ARG A 17 -36.06 13.29 -2.11
N LEU A 18 -37.36 13.01 -2.27
CA LEU A 18 -38.31 12.91 -1.16
C LEU A 18 -38.46 11.48 -0.63
N THR A 19 -38.61 10.51 -1.53
CA THR A 19 -38.86 9.10 -1.19
C THR A 19 -38.33 8.18 -2.28
N SER A 20 -38.28 6.89 -1.99
CA SER A 20 -38.13 5.85 -3.00
C SER A 20 -39.46 5.56 -3.68
N TYR A 21 -39.41 5.31 -4.98
CA TYR A 21 -40.54 4.98 -5.85
C TYR A 21 -40.29 3.61 -6.49
N SER A 22 -41.32 2.76 -6.55
CA SER A 22 -41.27 1.47 -7.24
C SER A 22 -41.27 1.63 -8.76
N GLY A 23 -40.82 0.61 -9.49
CA GLY A 23 -40.78 0.62 -10.96
C GLY A 23 -42.14 0.44 -11.66
N GLY A 24 -43.21 0.14 -10.91
CA GLY A 24 -44.57 -0.03 -11.44
C GLY A 24 -45.32 1.30 -11.65
N GLY A 25 -46.25 1.35 -12.59
CA GLY A 25 -47.02 2.56 -12.84
C GLY A 25 -47.82 2.57 -14.14
N TYR A 26 -48.16 3.79 -14.57
CA TYR A 26 -48.74 4.07 -15.88
C TYR A 26 -47.64 4.62 -16.78
N TYR A 27 -47.48 4.05 -17.96
CA TYR A 27 -46.48 4.51 -18.93
C TYR A 27 -47.12 4.73 -20.30
N ILE A 28 -46.44 5.51 -21.13
CA ILE A 28 -46.75 5.71 -22.54
C ILE A 28 -45.44 5.83 -23.30
N ASP A 29 -45.29 5.01 -24.35
CA ASP A 29 -44.13 5.10 -25.23
C ASP A 29 -44.36 6.22 -26.25
N LEU A 30 -43.47 7.21 -26.22
CA LEU A 30 -43.46 8.27 -27.21
C LEU A 30 -42.98 7.72 -28.57
N LYS A 31 -43.57 8.23 -29.66
CA LYS A 31 -43.25 7.80 -31.01
C LYS A 31 -41.98 8.50 -31.54
N LEU A 32 -41.34 7.87 -32.52
CA LEU A 32 -40.12 8.39 -33.16
C LEU A 32 -40.33 9.73 -33.87
N THR A 33 -41.52 9.96 -34.43
CA THR A 33 -41.82 11.19 -35.15
C THR A 33 -42.29 12.28 -34.18
N ARG A 34 -41.89 13.52 -34.48
CA ARG A 34 -42.25 14.71 -33.68
C ARG A 34 -43.77 14.94 -33.65
N GLU A 35 -44.44 14.73 -34.79
CA GLU A 35 -45.87 15.01 -34.95
C GLU A 35 -46.72 14.05 -34.10
N GLU A 36 -46.47 12.74 -34.19
CA GLU A 36 -47.19 11.74 -33.40
C GLU A 36 -46.93 11.89 -31.90
N SER A 37 -45.69 12.18 -31.50
CA SER A 37 -45.37 12.44 -30.10
C SER A 37 -46.03 13.72 -29.57
N ALA A 38 -46.14 14.77 -30.38
CA ALA A 38 -46.84 15.99 -30.00
C ALA A 38 -48.35 15.75 -29.85
N GLU A 39 -48.96 14.97 -30.75
CA GLU A 39 -50.36 14.57 -30.64
C GLU A 39 -50.62 13.73 -29.39
N ALA A 40 -49.76 12.75 -29.12
CA ALA A 40 -49.86 11.94 -27.90
C ALA A 40 -49.80 12.80 -26.63
N LEU A 41 -48.82 13.71 -26.52
CA LEU A 41 -48.69 14.63 -25.39
C LEU A 41 -49.89 15.58 -25.27
N GLN A 42 -50.47 16.02 -26.38
CA GLN A 42 -51.68 16.84 -26.38
C GLN A 42 -52.86 16.06 -25.81
N VAL A 43 -53.05 14.80 -26.22
CA VAL A 43 -54.08 13.92 -25.67
C VAL A 43 -53.86 13.69 -24.17
N LEU A 44 -52.63 13.48 -23.71
CA LEU A 44 -52.32 13.34 -22.27
C LEU A 44 -52.74 14.60 -21.49
N LYS A 45 -52.49 15.78 -22.06
CA LYS A 45 -52.83 17.07 -21.45
C LYS A 45 -54.35 17.30 -21.42
N GLU A 46 -55.05 17.05 -22.52
CA GLU A 46 -56.50 17.19 -22.63
C GLU A 46 -57.24 16.24 -21.70
N LYS A 47 -56.71 15.02 -21.49
CA LYS A 47 -57.27 14.01 -20.58
C LYS A 47 -56.83 14.18 -19.13
N LEU A 48 -56.07 15.23 -18.80
CA LEU A 48 -55.56 15.48 -17.45
C LEU A 48 -54.86 14.26 -16.85
N TRP A 49 -53.95 13.64 -17.63
CA TRP A 49 -53.20 12.47 -17.16
C TRP A 49 -52.43 12.75 -15.87
N LEU A 50 -51.90 13.97 -15.75
CA LEU A 50 -51.34 14.48 -14.52
C LEU A 50 -52.44 15.11 -13.67
N ASP A 51 -52.65 14.52 -12.51
CA ASP A 51 -53.69 14.92 -11.57
C ASP A 51 -53.08 15.24 -10.18
N ARG A 52 -53.95 15.58 -9.21
CA ARG A 52 -53.54 15.86 -7.83
C ARG A 52 -52.96 14.62 -7.11
N GLY A 53 -53.29 13.41 -7.58
CA GLY A 53 -52.81 12.14 -7.04
C GLY A 53 -51.42 11.77 -7.52
N THR A 54 -50.95 12.37 -8.61
CA THR A 54 -49.65 12.10 -9.21
C THR A 54 -48.53 12.49 -8.24
N ARG A 55 -47.58 11.57 -8.01
CA ARG A 55 -46.46 11.75 -7.07
C ARG A 55 -45.13 11.94 -7.74
N VAL A 56 -44.91 11.29 -8.88
CA VAL A 56 -43.67 11.37 -9.62
C VAL A 56 -43.94 11.14 -11.10
N VAL A 57 -43.21 11.85 -11.95
CA VAL A 57 -43.19 11.64 -13.40
C VAL A 57 -41.75 11.40 -13.81
N PHE A 58 -41.55 10.31 -14.54
CA PHE A 58 -40.27 9.94 -15.14
C PHE A 58 -40.33 10.17 -16.65
N ILE A 59 -39.28 10.78 -17.20
CA ILE A 59 -39.05 10.86 -18.64
C ILE A 59 -37.69 10.23 -18.88
N ASP A 60 -37.73 8.99 -19.39
CA ASP A 60 -36.55 8.17 -19.61
C ASP A 60 -36.29 8.02 -21.11
N PHE A 61 -35.06 8.31 -21.53
CA PHE A 61 -34.62 8.08 -22.90
C PHE A 61 -33.11 7.86 -22.96
N SER A 62 -32.67 7.14 -23.98
CA SER A 62 -31.26 6.82 -24.19
C SER A 62 -30.78 7.38 -25.52
N VAL A 63 -29.57 7.94 -25.52
CA VAL A 63 -28.91 8.48 -26.72
C VAL A 63 -27.58 7.77 -26.92
N TYR A 64 -27.29 7.38 -28.16
CA TYR A 64 -26.03 6.75 -28.52
C TYR A 64 -25.17 7.68 -29.37
N ASN A 65 -23.91 7.89 -28.97
CA ASN A 65 -22.92 8.62 -29.76
C ASN A 65 -21.99 7.64 -30.48
N ALA A 66 -22.16 7.50 -31.79
CA ALA A 66 -21.39 6.59 -32.64
C ALA A 66 -19.91 6.97 -32.77
N ASN A 67 -19.54 8.25 -32.64
CA ASN A 67 -18.16 8.70 -32.85
C ASN A 67 -17.21 8.22 -31.73
N ILE A 68 -17.73 8.13 -30.50
CA ILE A 68 -16.96 7.75 -29.30
C ILE A 68 -17.43 6.41 -28.70
N ASN A 69 -18.46 5.80 -29.30
CA ASN A 69 -19.08 4.55 -28.83
C ASN A 69 -19.48 4.61 -27.35
N LEU A 70 -20.27 5.65 -26.99
CA LEU A 70 -20.83 5.82 -25.65
C LEU A 70 -22.34 5.96 -25.71
N PHE A 71 -23.00 5.27 -24.78
CA PHE A 71 -24.42 5.44 -24.51
C PHE A 71 -24.58 6.45 -23.38
N CYS A 72 -25.56 7.32 -23.51
CA CYS A 72 -26.00 8.25 -22.48
C CYS A 72 -27.44 7.90 -22.14
N VAL A 73 -27.67 7.41 -20.92
CA VAL A 73 -29.00 7.13 -20.39
C VAL A 73 -29.43 8.32 -19.56
N LEU A 74 -30.56 8.92 -19.91
CA LEU A 74 -31.12 10.09 -19.25
C LEU A 74 -32.43 9.71 -18.58
N ARG A 75 -32.53 10.07 -17.32
CA ARG A 75 -33.74 10.00 -16.51
C ARG A 75 -34.03 11.36 -15.94
N LEU A 76 -35.11 11.98 -16.40
CA LEU A 76 -35.61 13.26 -15.87
C LEU A 76 -36.77 12.94 -14.93
N VAL A 77 -36.69 13.45 -13.70
CA VAL A 77 -37.63 13.12 -12.65
C VAL A 77 -38.28 14.41 -12.14
N VAL A 78 -39.60 14.42 -12.09
CA VAL A 78 -40.35 15.52 -11.47
C VAL A 78 -41.20 14.95 -10.36
N GLU A 79 -40.86 15.30 -9.12
CA GLU A 79 -41.60 14.86 -7.93
C GLU A 79 -42.64 15.90 -7.53
N PHE A 80 -43.84 15.43 -7.17
CA PHE A 80 -44.99 16.24 -6.76
C PHE A 80 -45.34 15.92 -5.30
N PRO A 81 -44.82 16.71 -4.34
CA PRO A 81 -45.16 16.56 -2.93
C PRO A 81 -46.68 16.62 -2.68
N ALA A 82 -47.15 15.99 -1.61
CA ALA A 82 -48.56 16.08 -1.19
C ALA A 82 -48.99 17.52 -0.85
N THR A 83 -48.04 18.37 -0.45
CA THR A 83 -48.21 19.80 -0.20
C THR A 83 -48.36 20.63 -1.48
N GLY A 84 -48.18 20.03 -2.65
CA GLY A 84 -48.08 20.71 -3.95
C GLY A 84 -46.64 21.09 -4.31
N GLY A 85 -46.51 21.81 -5.42
CA GLY A 85 -45.21 22.15 -6.03
C GLY A 85 -44.67 21.04 -6.93
N ALA A 86 -43.58 21.34 -7.64
CA ALA A 86 -42.86 20.41 -8.50
C ALA A 86 -41.36 20.50 -8.19
N ILE A 87 -40.75 19.38 -7.85
CA ILE A 87 -39.33 19.29 -7.51
C ILE A 87 -38.63 18.51 -8.64
N PRO A 88 -37.94 19.21 -9.56
CA PRO A 88 -37.21 18.56 -10.62
C PRO A 88 -35.89 17.98 -10.11
N SER A 89 -35.51 16.84 -10.66
CA SER A 89 -34.19 16.24 -10.55
C SER A 89 -33.84 15.51 -11.84
N TRP A 90 -32.57 15.23 -12.04
CA TRP A 90 -32.08 14.58 -13.26
C TRP A 90 -30.97 13.62 -12.93
N GLN A 91 -30.91 12.54 -13.69
CA GLN A 91 -29.83 11.57 -13.65
C GLN A 91 -29.37 11.30 -15.08
N ILE A 92 -28.08 11.58 -15.32
CA ILE A 92 -27.44 11.40 -16.62
C ILE A 92 -26.28 10.43 -16.40
N ARG A 93 -26.36 9.25 -17.02
CA ARG A 93 -25.34 8.20 -16.89
C ARG A 93 -24.73 7.89 -18.24
N THR A 94 -23.42 8.06 -18.34
CA THR A 94 -22.65 7.71 -19.53
C THR A 94 -22.00 6.34 -19.36
N VAL A 95 -22.26 5.43 -20.30
CA VAL A 95 -21.84 4.03 -20.21
C VAL A 95 -21.30 3.53 -21.56
N LYS A 96 -20.12 2.89 -21.53
CA LYS A 96 -19.57 2.16 -22.69
C LYS A 96 -20.10 0.72 -22.64
N LEU A 97 -21.23 0.48 -23.29
CA LEU A 97 -21.86 -0.85 -23.34
C LEU A 97 -21.09 -1.80 -24.28
N ILE A 98 -20.73 -1.32 -25.48
CA ILE A 98 -19.99 -2.09 -26.47
C ILE A 98 -18.50 -1.90 -26.22
N ARG A 99 -17.87 -2.85 -25.52
CA ARG A 99 -16.48 -2.70 -25.04
C ARG A 99 -15.41 -3.13 -26.02
N TYR A 100 -15.58 -4.21 -26.77
CA TYR A 100 -14.50 -4.86 -27.52
C TYR A 100 -14.56 -4.54 -29.01
N VAL A 101 -14.21 -3.30 -29.38
CA VAL A 101 -14.28 -2.84 -30.79
C VAL A 101 -12.90 -2.44 -31.31
N SER A 102 -12.14 -1.68 -30.54
CA SER A 102 -10.85 -1.13 -30.94
C SER A 102 -9.69 -2.06 -30.62
N ALA A 103 -8.56 -1.90 -31.33
CA ALA A 103 -7.30 -2.56 -31.01
C ALA A 103 -6.86 -2.32 -29.54
N TRP A 104 -7.11 -1.11 -29.03
CA TRP A 104 -6.85 -0.75 -27.63
C TRP A 104 -7.70 -1.54 -26.64
N ASP A 105 -8.90 -1.97 -27.03
CA ASP A 105 -9.79 -2.73 -26.15
C ASP A 105 -9.24 -4.17 -25.92
N PHE A 106 -8.47 -4.73 -26.86
CA PHE A 106 -7.80 -6.03 -26.65
C PHE A 106 -6.68 -5.95 -25.60
N PHE A 107 -5.96 -4.82 -25.52
CA PHE A 107 -5.01 -4.59 -24.44
C PHE A 107 -5.71 -4.54 -23.08
N ILE A 108 -6.88 -3.89 -23.00
CA ILE A 108 -7.70 -3.87 -21.79
C ILE A 108 -8.11 -5.28 -21.37
N VAL A 109 -8.52 -6.15 -22.30
CA VAL A 109 -8.83 -7.57 -22.00
C VAL A 109 -7.64 -8.31 -21.42
N ALA A 110 -6.43 -8.07 -21.94
CA ALA A 110 -5.22 -8.68 -21.38
C ALA A 110 -4.98 -8.22 -19.93
N CYS A 111 -5.15 -6.92 -19.64
CA CYS A 111 -5.07 -6.39 -18.28
C CYS A 111 -6.18 -6.94 -17.36
N GLU A 112 -7.41 -7.07 -17.84
CA GLU A 112 -8.53 -7.67 -17.09
C GLU A 112 -8.23 -9.14 -16.73
N THR A 113 -7.63 -9.88 -17.66
CA THR A 113 -7.22 -11.27 -17.44
C THR A 113 -6.12 -11.37 -16.38
N VAL A 114 -5.09 -10.53 -16.49
CA VAL A 114 -4.00 -10.46 -15.49
C VAL A 114 -4.55 -10.09 -14.11
N PHE A 115 -5.46 -9.12 -14.03
CA PHE A 115 -6.13 -8.76 -12.78
C PHE A 115 -6.87 -9.94 -12.16
N CYS A 116 -7.63 -10.72 -12.94
CA CYS A 116 -8.30 -11.92 -12.43
C CYS A 116 -7.32 -12.96 -11.87
N VAL A 117 -6.17 -13.16 -12.52
CA VAL A 117 -5.11 -14.05 -12.04
C VAL A 117 -4.51 -13.56 -10.72
N PHE A 118 -4.25 -12.25 -10.59
CA PHE A 118 -3.77 -11.66 -9.33
C PHE A 118 -4.76 -11.84 -8.18
N ILE A 119 -6.06 -11.58 -8.42
CA ILE A 119 -7.09 -11.79 -7.40
C ILE A 119 -7.17 -13.27 -7.00
N PHE A 120 -7.09 -14.19 -7.96
CA PHE A 120 -7.06 -15.62 -7.64
C PHE A 120 -5.86 -16.01 -6.78
N TYR A 121 -4.67 -15.50 -7.10
CA TYR A 121 -3.47 -15.69 -6.29
C TYR A 121 -3.67 -15.18 -4.85
N TYR A 122 -4.15 -13.94 -4.68
CA TYR A 122 -4.40 -13.36 -3.36
C TYR A 122 -5.49 -14.11 -2.57
N VAL A 123 -6.53 -14.62 -3.22
CA VAL A 123 -7.54 -15.47 -2.56
C VAL A 123 -6.90 -16.73 -1.98
N VAL A 124 -6.02 -17.40 -2.71
CA VAL A 124 -5.33 -18.59 -2.22
C VAL A 124 -4.37 -18.25 -1.08
N GLU A 125 -3.59 -17.17 -1.22
CA GLU A 125 -2.69 -16.67 -0.17
C GLU A 125 -3.44 -16.40 1.13
N GLU A 126 -4.56 -15.65 1.06
CA GLU A 126 -5.36 -15.31 2.24
C GLU A 126 -6.03 -16.53 2.89
N ILE A 127 -6.49 -17.50 2.08
CA ILE A 127 -7.06 -18.74 2.64
C ILE A 127 -6.00 -19.53 3.40
N LEU A 128 -4.75 -19.55 2.92
CA LEU A 128 -3.64 -20.21 3.61
C LEU A 128 -3.30 -19.49 4.92
N GLU A 129 -3.16 -18.16 4.91
CA GLU A 129 -2.90 -17.38 6.12
C GLU A 129 -4.02 -17.53 7.16
N LEU A 130 -5.28 -17.51 6.73
CA LEU A 130 -6.44 -17.67 7.61
C LEU A 130 -6.47 -19.07 8.23
N ARG A 131 -6.06 -20.13 7.51
CA ARG A 131 -5.95 -21.47 8.10
C ARG A 131 -4.85 -21.59 9.15
N ILE A 132 -3.73 -20.90 8.95
CA ILE A 132 -2.59 -20.93 9.87
C ILE A 132 -2.89 -20.12 11.13
N HIS A 133 -3.35 -18.87 10.98
CA HIS A 133 -3.50 -17.91 12.08
C HIS A 133 -4.90 -17.88 12.72
N LYS A 134 -5.91 -18.51 12.10
CA LYS A 134 -7.29 -18.64 12.60
C LYS A 134 -7.87 -17.33 13.15
N LEU A 135 -8.00 -17.21 14.48
CA LEU A 135 -8.61 -16.06 15.16
C LEU A 135 -7.63 -14.89 15.33
N GLN A 136 -6.32 -15.14 15.37
CA GLN A 136 -5.31 -14.08 15.46
C GLN A 136 -5.18 -13.29 14.16
N TYR A 137 -5.68 -13.84 13.05
CA TYR A 137 -5.71 -13.15 11.77
C TYR A 137 -6.56 -11.87 11.82
N PHE A 138 -7.72 -11.90 12.49
CA PHE A 138 -8.65 -10.77 12.55
C PHE A 138 -8.22 -9.65 13.50
N THR A 139 -7.10 -9.78 14.22
CA THR A 139 -6.59 -8.68 15.05
C THR A 139 -5.78 -7.66 14.26
N SER A 140 -5.29 -8.02 13.08
CA SER A 140 -4.52 -7.12 12.21
C SER A 140 -5.45 -6.32 11.30
N ILE A 141 -5.39 -4.99 11.40
CA ILE A 141 -6.16 -4.06 10.54
C ILE A 141 -5.81 -4.26 9.06
N TRP A 142 -4.54 -4.53 8.77
CA TRP A 142 -4.07 -4.74 7.40
C TRP A 142 -4.68 -5.98 6.76
N ASN A 143 -4.84 -7.05 7.53
CA ASN A 143 -5.43 -8.30 7.08
C ASN A 143 -6.93 -8.11 6.79
N ILE A 144 -7.64 -7.34 7.63
CA ILE A 144 -9.03 -6.97 7.36
C ILE A 144 -9.14 -6.18 6.04
N LEU A 145 -8.22 -5.23 5.80
CA LEU A 145 -8.19 -4.46 4.55
C LEU A 145 -7.95 -5.37 3.34
N ASP A 146 -7.04 -6.35 3.47
CA ASP A 146 -6.75 -7.33 2.41
C ASP A 146 -8.00 -8.17 2.07
N VAL A 147 -8.74 -8.66 3.07
CA VAL A 147 -10.02 -9.36 2.86
C VAL A 147 -11.07 -8.47 2.20
N VAL A 148 -11.20 -7.21 2.60
CA VAL A 148 -12.17 -6.27 2.02
C VAL A 148 -11.87 -6.00 0.55
N VAL A 149 -10.61 -5.77 0.19
CA VAL A 149 -10.16 -5.57 -1.20
C VAL A 149 -10.48 -6.80 -2.06
N ILE A 150 -10.22 -8.00 -1.56
CA ILE A 150 -10.51 -9.25 -2.27
C ILE A 150 -12.02 -9.44 -2.46
N LEU A 151 -12.82 -9.22 -1.40
CA LEU A 151 -14.27 -9.35 -1.46
C LEU A 151 -14.88 -8.41 -2.50
N LEU A 152 -14.50 -7.12 -2.47
CA LEU A 152 -14.95 -6.13 -3.45
C LEU A 152 -14.52 -6.50 -4.87
N SER A 153 -13.31 -7.04 -5.03
CA SER A 153 -12.80 -7.48 -6.33
C SER A 153 -13.58 -8.67 -6.89
N ILE A 154 -13.94 -9.65 -6.07
CA ILE A 154 -14.76 -10.81 -6.50
C ILE A 154 -16.16 -10.34 -6.95
N ILE A 155 -16.79 -9.45 -6.19
CA ILE A 155 -18.09 -8.88 -6.54
C ILE A 155 -17.98 -8.10 -7.86
N ALA A 156 -16.89 -7.34 -8.05
CA ALA A 156 -16.62 -6.62 -9.30
C ALA A 156 -16.51 -7.54 -10.51
N ILE A 157 -15.80 -8.67 -10.38
CA ILE A 157 -15.65 -9.66 -11.44
C ILE A 157 -17.00 -10.31 -11.77
N GLY A 158 -17.75 -10.74 -10.74
CA GLY A 158 -19.08 -11.34 -10.93
C GLY A 158 -20.04 -10.39 -11.65
N PHE A 159 -20.07 -9.13 -11.22
CA PHE A 159 -20.88 -8.11 -11.88
C PHE A 159 -20.43 -7.84 -13.33
N HIS A 160 -19.12 -7.80 -13.59
CA HIS A 160 -18.60 -7.60 -14.94
C HIS A 160 -19.08 -8.67 -15.93
N ILE A 161 -19.12 -9.93 -15.48
CA ILE A 161 -19.63 -11.06 -16.27
C ILE A 161 -21.13 -10.92 -16.49
N PHE A 162 -21.90 -10.69 -15.42
CA PHE A 162 -23.35 -10.50 -15.50
C PHE A 162 -23.74 -9.39 -16.48
N ARG A 163 -23.08 -8.23 -16.36
CA ARG A 163 -23.29 -7.07 -17.23
C ARG A 163 -23.05 -7.43 -18.69
N THR A 164 -21.97 -8.14 -19.00
CA THR A 164 -21.62 -8.51 -20.39
C THR A 164 -22.69 -9.40 -21.01
N ILE A 165 -23.24 -10.35 -20.25
CA ILE A 165 -24.32 -11.23 -20.71
C ILE A 165 -25.59 -10.41 -20.97
N GLU A 166 -25.96 -9.53 -20.03
CA GLU A 166 -27.20 -8.76 -20.10
C GLU A 166 -27.19 -7.71 -21.21
N VAL A 167 -26.05 -7.04 -21.44
CA VAL A 167 -25.86 -6.12 -22.58
C VAL A 167 -26.12 -6.83 -23.90
N ASN A 168 -25.55 -8.03 -24.07
CA ASN A 168 -25.70 -8.79 -25.32
C ASN A 168 -27.16 -9.22 -25.55
N ARG A 169 -27.90 -9.50 -24.47
CA ARG A 169 -29.34 -9.82 -24.53
C ARG A 169 -30.16 -8.61 -24.98
N LEU A 170 -30.03 -7.47 -24.27
CA LEU A 170 -30.80 -6.25 -24.53
C LEU A 170 -30.47 -5.64 -25.90
N LEU A 171 -29.18 -5.59 -26.25
CA LEU A 171 -28.76 -5.07 -27.55
C LEU A 171 -29.23 -5.98 -28.69
N GLY A 172 -29.22 -7.30 -28.48
CA GLY A 172 -29.74 -8.27 -29.45
C GLY A 172 -31.25 -8.14 -29.68
N GLU A 173 -32.01 -7.72 -28.68
CA GLU A 173 -33.46 -7.45 -28.78
C GLU A 173 -33.74 -6.13 -29.51
N LEU A 174 -33.03 -5.05 -29.13
CA LEU A 174 -33.13 -3.74 -29.78
C LEU A 174 -32.78 -3.81 -31.28
N LEU A 175 -31.82 -4.66 -31.67
CA LEU A 175 -31.47 -4.85 -33.08
C LEU A 175 -32.56 -5.60 -33.88
N LYS A 176 -33.41 -6.40 -33.22
CA LYS A 176 -34.54 -7.09 -33.87
C LYS A 176 -35.77 -6.19 -33.99
N HIS A 177 -35.99 -5.34 -32.98
CA HIS A 177 -37.12 -4.41 -32.91
C HIS A 177 -36.61 -2.98 -32.68
N PRO A 178 -36.27 -2.23 -33.75
CA PRO A 178 -35.72 -0.88 -33.63
C PRO A 178 -36.71 0.15 -33.07
N ASP A 179 -38.01 -0.11 -33.21
CA ASP A 179 -39.08 0.81 -32.84
C ASP A 179 -39.50 0.69 -31.36
N THR A 180 -38.96 -0.28 -30.63
CA THR A 180 -39.26 -0.50 -29.20
C THR A 180 -38.20 0.13 -28.32
N TYR A 181 -38.63 0.80 -27.24
CA TYR A 181 -37.73 1.30 -26.21
C TYR A 181 -37.06 0.14 -25.47
N ALA A 182 -35.74 0.14 -25.41
CA ALA A 182 -34.99 -0.76 -24.55
C ALA A 182 -34.60 -0.02 -23.26
N ASP A 183 -34.94 -0.62 -22.12
CA ASP A 183 -34.57 -0.08 -20.83
C ASP A 183 -33.09 -0.38 -20.52
N PHE A 184 -32.24 0.63 -20.69
CA PHE A 184 -30.81 0.59 -20.32
C PHE A 184 -30.56 1.14 -18.92
N GLU A 185 -31.58 1.58 -18.19
CA GLU A 185 -31.40 2.26 -16.92
C GLU A 185 -30.96 1.32 -15.80
N PHE A 186 -31.55 0.12 -15.73
CA PHE A 186 -31.11 -0.91 -14.79
C PHE A 186 -29.61 -1.22 -14.98
N LEU A 187 -29.20 -1.38 -16.23
CA LEU A 187 -27.83 -1.64 -16.60
C LEU A 187 -26.90 -0.46 -16.26
N ALA A 188 -27.35 0.78 -16.53
CA ALA A 188 -26.59 1.99 -16.23
C ALA A 188 -26.47 2.23 -14.71
N PHE A 189 -27.50 1.92 -13.93
CA PHE A 189 -27.48 1.97 -12.46
C PHE A 189 -26.37 1.07 -11.94
N TRP A 190 -26.40 -0.19 -12.33
CA TRP A 190 -25.42 -1.14 -11.87
C TRP A 190 -24.01 -0.85 -12.39
N GLN A 191 -23.86 -0.31 -13.59
CA GLN A 191 -22.57 0.16 -14.10
C GLN A 191 -22.01 1.31 -13.24
N THR A 192 -22.87 2.19 -12.72
CA THR A 192 -22.47 3.25 -11.78
C THR A 192 -22.01 2.65 -10.46
N GLN A 193 -22.74 1.66 -9.93
CA GLN A 193 -22.34 0.97 -8.69
C GLN A 193 -21.03 0.21 -8.85
N TYR A 194 -20.81 -0.44 -10.00
CA TYR A 194 -19.54 -1.08 -10.33
C TYR A 194 -18.39 -0.09 -10.37
N ASN A 195 -18.60 1.10 -10.95
CA ASN A 195 -17.57 2.15 -10.96
C ASN A 195 -17.25 2.64 -9.53
N ASN A 196 -18.29 2.86 -8.72
CA ASN A 196 -18.12 3.25 -7.32
C ASN A 196 -17.35 2.19 -6.52
N MET A 197 -17.68 0.91 -6.69
CA MET A 197 -17.00 -0.20 -6.06
C MET A 197 -15.53 -0.29 -6.47
N ASN A 198 -15.23 -0.15 -7.76
CA ASN A 198 -13.84 -0.12 -8.25
C ASN A 198 -13.06 1.08 -7.71
N ALA A 199 -13.69 2.25 -7.61
CA ALA A 199 -13.06 3.43 -7.03
C ALA A 199 -12.69 3.22 -5.55
N VAL A 200 -13.59 2.62 -4.77
CA VAL A 200 -13.34 2.25 -3.37
C VAL A 200 -12.25 1.19 -3.27
N ASN A 201 -12.28 0.17 -4.14
CA ASN A 201 -11.25 -0.87 -4.17
C ASN A 201 -9.86 -0.30 -4.46
N LEU A 202 -9.76 0.60 -5.45
CA LEU A 202 -8.53 1.29 -5.80
C LEU A 202 -8.05 2.19 -4.64
N PHE A 203 -8.95 2.87 -3.95
CA PHE A 203 -8.62 3.67 -2.77
C PHE A 203 -7.98 2.81 -1.67
N PHE A 204 -8.54 1.63 -1.37
CA PHE A 204 -7.92 0.71 -0.40
C PHE A 204 -6.59 0.15 -0.89
N ALA A 205 -6.44 -0.14 -2.19
CA ALA A 205 -5.16 -0.54 -2.76
C ALA A 205 -4.09 0.54 -2.60
N TRP A 206 -4.45 1.83 -2.71
CA TRP A 206 -3.54 2.94 -2.40
C TRP A 206 -3.20 3.01 -0.92
N ILE A 207 -4.16 2.81 -0.01
CA ILE A 207 -3.89 2.75 1.43
C ILE A 207 -2.92 1.60 1.76
N LYS A 208 -3.01 0.46 1.06
CA LYS A 208 -2.13 -0.70 1.28
C LYS A 208 -0.64 -0.35 1.06
N ILE A 209 -0.33 0.66 0.24
CA ILE A 209 1.04 1.14 0.07
C ILE A 209 1.64 1.66 1.39
N PHE A 210 0.83 2.20 2.31
CA PHE A 210 1.32 2.61 3.63
C PHE A 210 1.89 1.45 4.46
N LYS A 211 1.36 0.22 4.30
CA LYS A 211 1.91 -0.99 4.93
C LYS A 211 3.37 -1.20 4.51
N TYR A 212 3.67 -1.01 3.23
CA TYR A 212 5.00 -1.23 2.66
C TYR A 212 5.93 0.00 2.82
N ILE A 213 5.42 1.22 2.90
CA ILE A 213 6.25 2.42 3.13
C ILE A 213 6.75 2.51 4.59
N SER A 214 6.18 1.72 5.51
CA SER A 214 6.58 1.68 6.92
C SER A 214 8.05 1.29 7.17
N PHE A 215 8.82 0.83 6.18
CA PHE A 215 10.26 0.60 6.34
C PHE A 215 11.07 1.85 6.77
N ASN A 216 10.55 3.07 6.54
CA ASN A 216 11.20 4.28 7.04
C ASN A 216 10.83 4.55 8.50
N LYS A 217 11.84 4.83 9.34
CA LYS A 217 11.70 5.14 10.78
C LYS A 217 10.69 6.27 11.04
N THR A 218 10.69 7.32 10.23
CA THR A 218 9.75 8.45 10.39
C THR A 218 8.30 8.04 10.11
N MET A 219 8.07 7.15 9.13
CA MET A 219 6.73 6.66 8.79
C MET A 219 6.22 5.63 9.80
N THR A 220 7.10 4.76 10.31
CA THR A 220 6.78 3.88 11.44
C THR A 220 6.39 4.69 12.67
N GLN A 221 7.09 5.79 12.97
CA GLN A 221 6.73 6.68 14.08
C GLN A 221 5.30 7.20 13.94
N LEU A 222 4.93 7.74 12.78
CA LEU A 222 3.57 8.25 12.52
C LEU A 222 2.51 7.15 12.62
N SER A 223 2.75 5.98 12.01
CA SER A 223 1.81 4.86 12.05
C SER A 223 1.64 4.31 13.47
N SER A 224 2.71 4.23 14.25
CA SER A 224 2.69 3.76 15.64
C SER A 224 1.95 4.74 16.54
N THR A 225 2.20 6.04 16.38
CA THR A 225 1.44 7.09 17.08
C THR A 225 -0.05 6.96 16.82
N LEU A 226 -0.46 6.82 15.54
CA LEU A 226 -1.87 6.69 15.18
C LEU A 226 -2.50 5.41 15.75
N ALA A 227 -1.78 4.29 15.71
CA ALA A 227 -2.26 3.02 16.26
C ALA A 227 -2.42 3.07 17.79
N ARG A 228 -1.49 3.72 18.50
CA ARG A 228 -1.52 3.87 19.97
C ARG A 228 -2.64 4.82 20.41
N CYS A 229 -2.79 5.97 19.76
CA CYS A 229 -3.83 6.93 20.12
C CYS A 229 -5.23 6.52 19.64
N ALA A 230 -5.35 5.55 18.73
CA ALA A 230 -6.65 5.11 18.19
C ALA A 230 -7.66 4.72 19.29
N LYS A 231 -7.21 4.08 20.37
CA LYS A 231 -8.09 3.69 21.49
C LYS A 231 -8.63 4.91 22.25
N ASP A 232 -7.77 5.87 22.53
CA ASP A 232 -8.13 7.09 23.26
C ASP A 232 -8.98 8.02 22.39
N ILE A 233 -8.63 8.14 21.11
CA ILE A 233 -9.45 8.80 20.09
C ILE A 233 -10.82 8.16 19.99
N LEU A 234 -10.93 6.82 19.98
CA LEU A 234 -12.21 6.14 19.88
C LEU A 234 -13.09 6.42 21.11
N GLY A 235 -12.50 6.44 22.30
CA GLY A 235 -13.19 6.84 23.54
C GLY A 235 -13.69 8.28 23.48
N PHE A 236 -12.84 9.21 23.03
CA PHE A 236 -13.22 10.61 22.85
C PHE A 236 -14.27 10.80 21.74
N ALA A 237 -14.17 10.06 20.64
CA ALA A 237 -15.10 10.14 19.51
C ALA A 237 -16.54 9.87 19.95
N ILE A 238 -16.75 8.96 20.91
CA ILE A 238 -18.08 8.71 21.49
C ILE A 238 -18.62 10.00 22.16
N MET A 239 -17.83 10.68 22.98
CA MET A 239 -18.22 11.95 23.61
C MET A 239 -18.49 13.03 22.57
N PHE A 240 -17.64 13.13 21.54
CA PHE A 240 -17.82 14.04 20.41
C PHE A 240 -19.15 13.79 19.71
N PHE A 241 -19.46 12.54 19.33
CA PHE A 241 -20.68 12.21 18.61
C PHE A 241 -21.95 12.44 19.44
N ILE A 242 -21.90 12.26 20.77
CA ILE A 242 -23.03 12.61 21.65
C ILE A 242 -23.36 14.10 21.56
N VAL A 243 -22.35 14.97 21.72
CA VAL A 243 -22.54 16.43 21.62
C VAL A 243 -22.93 16.82 20.21
N PHE A 244 -22.25 16.27 19.21
CA PHE A 244 -22.49 16.54 17.79
C PHE A 244 -23.93 16.20 17.38
N PHE A 245 -24.43 15.00 17.70
CA PHE A 245 -25.81 14.62 17.42
C PHE A 245 -26.84 15.39 18.25
N ALA A 246 -26.52 15.78 19.49
CA ALA A 246 -27.39 16.65 20.27
C ALA A 246 -27.60 18.01 19.57
N TYR A 247 -26.52 18.62 19.07
CA TYR A 247 -26.64 19.82 18.24
C TYR A 247 -27.33 19.55 16.90
N ALA A 248 -27.14 18.37 16.28
CA ALA A 248 -27.76 18.04 15.00
C ALA A 248 -29.28 17.99 15.14
N GLN A 249 -29.75 17.35 16.22
CA GLN A 249 -31.15 17.28 16.60
C GLN A 249 -31.70 18.66 16.96
N LEU A 250 -30.95 19.47 17.72
CA LEU A 250 -31.34 20.83 18.06
C LEU A 250 -31.50 21.71 16.79
N GLY A 251 -30.53 21.67 15.88
CA GLY A 251 -30.57 22.41 14.63
C GLY A 251 -31.71 21.96 13.71
N TYR A 252 -31.98 20.65 13.65
CA TYR A 252 -33.12 20.10 12.92
C TYR A 252 -34.45 20.65 13.45
N LEU A 253 -34.64 20.64 14.78
CA LEU A 253 -35.88 21.12 15.40
C LEU A 253 -36.05 22.65 15.34
N LEU A 254 -34.95 23.42 15.42
CA LEU A 254 -35.00 24.89 15.38
C LEU A 254 -35.15 25.43 13.97
N PHE A 255 -34.40 24.90 13.00
CA PHE A 255 -34.23 25.50 11.68
C PHE A 255 -34.79 24.65 10.55
N GLY A 256 -35.19 23.39 10.80
CA GLY A 256 -35.55 22.45 9.74
C GLY A 256 -36.78 22.85 8.90
N THR A 257 -37.66 23.68 9.43
CA THR A 257 -38.83 24.18 8.67
C THR A 257 -38.52 25.39 7.78
N GLN A 258 -37.42 26.11 8.05
CA GLN A 258 -37.12 27.38 7.37
C GLN A 258 -35.85 27.33 6.52
N VAL A 259 -34.86 26.51 6.90
CA VAL A 259 -33.54 26.46 6.26
C VAL A 259 -33.32 25.09 5.61
N GLU A 260 -33.07 25.06 4.29
CA GLU A 260 -32.92 23.80 3.56
C GLU A 260 -31.76 22.93 4.09
N ASN A 261 -30.67 23.55 4.52
CA ASN A 261 -29.51 22.87 5.08
C ASN A 261 -29.86 22.06 6.35
N PHE A 262 -30.92 22.44 7.05
CA PHE A 262 -31.43 21.74 8.24
C PHE A 262 -32.71 20.93 7.96
N SER A 263 -33.13 20.79 6.70
CA SER A 263 -34.42 20.16 6.33
C SER A 263 -34.53 18.67 6.64
N THR A 264 -33.41 17.96 6.71
CA THR A 264 -33.36 16.54 7.09
C THR A 264 -32.24 16.31 8.07
N PHE A 265 -32.40 15.36 8.99
CA PHE A 265 -31.39 15.06 10.01
C PHE A 265 -30.01 14.75 9.40
N VAL A 266 -29.97 14.04 8.27
CA VAL A 266 -28.72 13.75 7.54
C VAL A 266 -28.08 15.02 6.98
N LYS A 267 -28.88 15.93 6.38
CA LYS A 267 -28.36 17.24 5.93
C LYS A 267 -27.88 18.10 7.10
N CYS A 268 -28.51 18.02 8.28
CA CYS A 268 -28.02 18.71 9.48
C CYS A 268 -26.61 18.25 9.86
N ILE A 269 -26.37 16.93 9.87
CA ILE A 269 -25.04 16.36 10.13
C ILE A 269 -24.01 16.91 9.15
N PHE A 270 -24.31 16.90 7.84
CA PHE A 270 -23.39 17.45 6.84
C PHE A 270 -23.17 18.95 6.99
N THR A 271 -24.23 19.70 7.32
CA THR A 271 -24.15 21.15 7.56
C THR A 271 -23.27 21.46 8.76
N GLN A 272 -23.33 20.66 9.82
CA GLN A 272 -22.45 20.82 10.98
C GLN A 272 -20.99 20.56 10.67
N PHE A 273 -20.67 19.55 9.86
CA PHE A 273 -19.32 19.37 9.35
C PHE A 273 -18.86 20.55 8.48
N ARG A 274 -19.74 21.09 7.63
CA ARG A 274 -19.43 22.30 6.84
C ARG A 274 -19.14 23.51 7.72
N ILE A 275 -19.90 23.71 8.80
CA ILE A 275 -19.63 24.78 9.77
C ILE A 275 -18.23 24.62 10.40
N ILE A 276 -17.81 23.39 10.73
CA ILE A 276 -16.44 23.12 11.25
C ILE A 276 -15.37 23.49 10.23
N LEU A 277 -15.62 23.22 8.94
CA LEU A 277 -14.72 23.58 7.84
C LEU A 277 -14.73 25.07 7.48
N GLY A 278 -15.65 25.86 8.07
CA GLY A 278 -15.80 27.29 7.82
C GLY A 278 -16.75 27.64 6.67
N ASP A 279 -17.44 26.67 6.07
CA ASP A 279 -18.50 26.88 5.08
C ASP A 279 -19.87 26.91 5.76
N PHE A 280 -20.44 28.11 5.97
CA PHE A 280 -21.73 28.25 6.62
C PHE A 280 -22.52 29.46 6.12
N ASP A 281 -23.83 29.28 5.96
CA ASP A 281 -24.77 30.35 5.66
C ASP A 281 -25.42 30.87 6.94
N TYR A 282 -24.70 31.76 7.64
CA TYR A 282 -25.17 32.35 8.89
C TYR A 282 -26.44 33.19 8.69
N ASN A 283 -26.58 33.87 7.55
CA ASN A 283 -27.73 34.75 7.27
C ASN A 283 -29.04 33.95 7.27
N SER A 284 -29.03 32.75 6.69
CA SER A 284 -30.22 31.88 6.72
C SER A 284 -30.58 31.42 8.14
N ILE A 285 -29.58 31.18 9.01
CA ILE A 285 -29.79 30.77 10.40
C ILE A 285 -30.35 31.94 11.23
N ASP A 286 -29.79 33.14 11.09
CA ASP A 286 -30.24 34.34 11.79
C ASP A 286 -31.65 34.77 11.36
N ASN A 287 -31.95 34.69 10.06
CA ASN A 287 -33.29 34.97 9.54
C ASN A 287 -34.33 33.98 10.04
N ALA A 288 -33.96 32.71 10.24
CA ALA A 288 -34.88 31.70 10.75
C ALA A 288 -35.28 31.92 12.21
N ASN A 289 -34.30 32.30 13.05
CA ASN A 289 -34.56 32.73 14.41
C ASN A 289 -33.47 33.70 14.90
N ARG A 290 -33.82 34.98 15.00
CA ARG A 290 -32.90 36.07 15.38
C ARG A 290 -32.30 35.95 16.77
N VAL A 291 -32.89 35.14 17.66
CA VAL A 291 -32.39 34.96 19.03
C VAL A 291 -31.69 33.61 19.16
N LEU A 292 -32.36 32.52 18.81
CA LEU A 292 -31.79 31.17 18.96
C LEU A 292 -30.76 30.83 17.89
N GLY A 293 -30.80 31.46 16.71
CA GLY A 293 -29.82 31.29 15.63
C GLY A 293 -28.40 31.65 16.06
N PRO A 294 -28.15 32.91 16.49
CA PRO A 294 -26.85 33.33 16.99
C PRO A 294 -26.39 32.51 18.19
N ILE A 295 -27.28 32.20 19.15
CA ILE A 295 -26.96 31.40 20.34
C ILE A 295 -26.52 29.99 19.94
N TYR A 296 -27.28 29.32 19.06
CA TYR A 296 -26.92 28.01 18.53
C TYR A 296 -25.55 28.04 17.85
N PHE A 297 -25.32 29.01 16.96
CA PHE A 297 -24.09 29.11 16.19
C PHE A 297 -22.86 29.36 17.09
N VAL A 298 -22.94 30.36 17.98
CA VAL A 298 -21.83 30.73 18.87
C VAL A 298 -21.51 29.58 19.83
N THR A 299 -22.52 28.95 20.44
CA THR A 299 -22.28 27.83 21.36
C THR A 299 -21.73 26.60 20.64
N TYR A 300 -22.23 26.28 19.44
CA TYR A 300 -21.71 25.18 18.63
C TYR A 300 -20.24 25.40 18.26
N VAL A 301 -19.89 26.58 17.75
CA VAL A 301 -18.50 26.90 17.41
C VAL A 301 -17.62 26.87 18.67
N PHE A 302 -18.09 27.41 19.80
CA PHE A 302 -17.32 27.36 21.04
C PHE A 302 -17.03 25.92 21.51
N PHE A 303 -18.06 25.09 21.67
CA PHE A 303 -17.87 23.73 22.19
C PHE A 303 -17.22 22.80 21.16
N VAL A 304 -17.69 22.78 19.91
CA VAL A 304 -17.25 21.79 18.94
C VAL A 304 -15.91 22.17 18.30
N PHE A 305 -15.72 23.45 17.95
CA PHE A 305 -14.46 23.89 17.35
C PHE A 305 -13.38 24.15 18.41
N PHE A 306 -13.64 25.01 19.40
CA PHE A 306 -12.57 25.39 20.35
C PHE A 306 -12.31 24.36 21.45
N VAL A 307 -13.31 23.61 21.91
CA VAL A 307 -13.07 22.61 22.97
C VAL A 307 -12.77 21.25 22.34
N LEU A 308 -13.68 20.71 21.53
CA LEU A 308 -13.56 19.31 21.08
C LEU A 308 -12.42 19.08 20.06
N LEU A 309 -12.21 19.95 19.06
CA LEU A 309 -11.07 19.77 18.14
C LEU A 309 -9.71 19.96 18.83
N ASN A 310 -9.60 20.92 19.75
CA ASN A 310 -8.35 21.12 20.48
C ASN A 310 -8.05 19.97 21.43
N MET A 311 -9.08 19.34 22.00
CA MET A 311 -8.90 18.12 22.79
C MET A 311 -8.44 16.93 21.92
N PHE A 312 -8.98 16.79 20.71
CA PHE A 312 -8.51 15.80 19.74
C PHE A 312 -7.02 15.99 19.38
N LEU A 313 -6.62 17.24 19.13
CA LEU A 313 -5.21 17.59 18.87
C LEU A 313 -4.31 17.30 20.07
N ALA A 314 -4.77 17.58 21.29
CA ALA A 314 -4.03 17.29 22.52
C ALA A 314 -3.74 15.78 22.67
N ILE A 315 -4.75 14.92 22.50
CA ILE A 315 -4.59 13.45 22.59
C ILE A 315 -3.54 12.95 21.58
N ILE A 316 -3.60 13.45 20.35
CA ILE A 316 -2.63 13.08 19.30
C ILE A 316 -1.23 13.58 19.66
N ASN A 317 -1.10 14.83 20.12
CA ASN A 317 0.18 15.45 20.43
C ASN A 317 0.88 14.77 21.63
N ASP A 318 0.12 14.39 22.66
CA ASP A 318 0.64 13.69 23.83
C ASP A 318 1.17 12.30 23.41
N THR A 319 0.38 11.53 22.66
CA THR A 319 0.80 10.21 22.16
C THR A 319 1.97 10.32 21.17
N TYR A 320 2.00 11.36 20.34
CA TYR A 320 3.10 11.61 19.41
C TYR A 320 4.40 11.88 20.15
N SER A 321 4.34 12.70 21.20
CA SER A 321 5.50 13.03 22.04
C SER A 321 6.01 11.78 22.76
N GLU A 322 5.11 10.97 23.32
CA GLU A 322 5.46 9.70 23.98
C GLU A 322 6.16 8.72 23.00
N VAL A 323 5.58 8.49 21.82
CA VAL A 323 6.18 7.60 20.81
C VAL A 323 7.51 8.16 20.29
N LYS A 324 7.64 9.48 20.17
CA LYS A 324 8.89 10.13 19.77
C LYS A 324 9.99 9.92 20.81
N GLU A 325 9.66 10.03 22.10
CA GLU A 325 10.58 9.77 23.20
C GLU A 325 11.01 8.31 23.22
N GLU A 326 10.09 7.36 23.08
CA GLU A 326 10.36 5.92 23.03
C GLU A 326 11.26 5.53 21.83
N LEU A 327 11.00 6.09 20.64
CA LEU A 327 11.86 5.86 19.46
C LEU A 327 13.23 6.52 19.56
N SER A 328 13.36 7.55 20.41
CA SER A 328 14.61 8.24 20.69
C SER A 328 15.44 7.53 21.74
N SER A 329 14.82 6.92 22.76
CA SER A 329 15.51 6.09 23.76
C SER A 329 15.97 4.75 23.16
N GLN A 330 15.24 4.20 22.18
CA GLN A 330 15.71 3.07 21.38
C GLN A 330 16.92 3.38 20.46
N LYS A 331 17.36 4.64 20.34
CA LYS A 331 18.54 4.98 19.51
C LYS A 331 19.84 4.34 20.03
N ASP A 332 19.93 4.02 21.31
CA ASP A 332 21.15 3.45 21.89
C ASP A 332 21.21 1.90 21.77
N GLU A 333 20.09 1.25 21.48
CA GLU A 333 19.97 -0.23 21.36
C GLU A 333 19.79 -0.72 19.91
N LEU A 334 19.93 0.16 18.89
CA LEU A 334 19.73 -0.25 17.50
C LEU A 334 20.85 -1.17 17.03
N GLN A 335 20.55 -2.46 17.18
CA GLN A 335 21.17 -3.70 16.74
C GLN A 335 21.97 -3.66 15.44
N LEU A 336 21.78 -2.69 14.56
CA LEU A 336 22.55 -2.56 13.32
C LEU A 336 24.01 -2.15 13.59
N SER A 337 24.25 -1.24 14.55
CA SER A 337 25.63 -0.91 14.97
C SER A 337 26.28 -2.10 15.67
N ASP A 338 25.54 -2.80 16.53
CA ASP A 338 26.03 -3.99 17.24
C ASP A 338 26.22 -5.19 16.31
N ILE A 339 25.36 -5.40 15.31
CA ILE A 339 25.50 -6.47 14.30
C ILE A 339 26.68 -6.16 13.39
N LEU A 340 26.85 -4.91 12.95
CA LEU A 340 28.02 -4.50 12.16
C LEU A 340 29.31 -4.60 12.99
N LYS A 341 29.28 -4.18 14.25
CA LYS A 341 30.41 -4.28 15.19
C LYS A 341 30.73 -5.73 15.53
N GLN A 342 29.73 -6.59 15.67
CA GLN A 342 29.91 -8.02 15.91
C GLN A 342 30.44 -8.74 14.66
N SER A 343 29.95 -8.38 13.47
CA SER A 343 30.46 -8.88 12.19
C SER A 343 31.92 -8.45 11.98
N TYR A 344 32.22 -7.17 12.21
CA TYR A 344 33.57 -6.59 12.16
C TYR A 344 34.53 -7.24 13.16
N ASN A 345 34.10 -7.42 14.40
CA ASN A 345 34.93 -8.06 15.43
C ASN A 345 35.22 -9.52 15.08
N ARG A 346 34.26 -10.25 14.49
CA ARG A 346 34.47 -11.64 14.04
C ARG A 346 35.42 -11.72 12.85
N THR A 347 35.30 -10.85 11.85
CA THR A 347 36.21 -10.83 10.69
C THR A 347 37.62 -10.40 11.11
N LEU A 348 37.74 -9.39 11.96
CA LEU A 348 39.02 -8.93 12.48
C LEU A 348 39.72 -9.97 13.37
N MET A 349 38.97 -10.70 14.20
CA MET A 349 39.51 -11.81 14.99
C MET A 349 40.00 -12.96 14.10
N ARG A 350 39.26 -13.30 13.03
CA ARG A 350 39.69 -14.31 12.04
C ARG A 350 40.97 -13.90 11.32
N LEU A 351 41.10 -12.63 10.94
CA LEU A 351 42.31 -12.11 10.28
C LEU A 351 43.50 -12.08 11.25
N LYS A 352 43.30 -11.65 12.51
CA LYS A 352 44.35 -11.71 13.54
C LYS A 352 44.85 -13.13 13.79
N LEU A 353 43.94 -14.10 13.91
CA LEU A 353 44.31 -15.51 14.06
C LEU A 353 45.10 -16.03 12.85
N LYS A 354 44.69 -15.70 11.62
CA LYS A 354 45.45 -16.07 10.41
C LYS A 354 46.86 -15.47 10.41
N LYS A 355 47.01 -14.22 10.87
CA LYS A 355 48.31 -13.56 11.03
C LYS A 355 49.19 -14.25 12.08
N GLU A 356 48.63 -14.63 13.21
CA GLU A 356 49.33 -15.38 14.26
C GLU A 356 49.83 -16.73 13.72
N ARG A 357 48.99 -17.49 13.02
CA ARG A 357 49.41 -18.75 12.38
C ARG A 357 50.58 -18.55 11.41
N ILE A 358 50.55 -17.51 10.57
CA ILE A 358 51.65 -17.20 9.64
C ILE A 358 52.93 -16.81 10.41
N SER A 359 52.79 -16.07 11.53
CA SER A 359 53.92 -15.71 12.38
C SER A 359 54.52 -16.90 13.11
N ASP A 360 53.70 -17.88 13.53
CA ASP A 360 54.15 -19.11 14.17
C ASP A 360 54.95 -19.98 13.20
N VAL A 361 54.48 -20.10 11.96
CA VAL A 361 55.22 -20.78 10.88
C VAL A 361 56.54 -20.06 10.56
N GLN A 362 56.55 -18.72 10.54
CA GLN A 362 57.80 -17.96 10.36
C GLN A 362 58.81 -18.17 11.51
N LYS A 363 58.35 -18.32 12.77
CA LYS A 363 59.21 -18.65 13.91
C LYS A 363 59.75 -20.08 13.84
N ALA A 364 58.92 -21.05 13.45
CA ALA A 364 59.34 -22.43 13.23
C ALA A 364 60.44 -22.53 12.15
N LEU A 365 60.34 -21.72 11.10
CA LEU A 365 61.35 -21.61 10.04
C LEU A 365 62.65 -20.88 10.48
N GLN A 366 62.60 -20.01 11.50
CA GLN A 366 63.78 -19.28 12.00
C GLN A 366 64.63 -20.09 12.97
N ASN A 367 64.05 -21.10 13.64
CA ASN A 367 64.74 -21.92 14.63
C ASN A 367 65.48 -23.13 14.00
N GLY A 368 65.34 -23.36 12.69
CA GLY A 368 65.92 -24.52 11.99
C GLY A 368 67.33 -24.28 11.41
N THR A 369 68.15 -25.32 11.45
CA THR A 369 69.42 -25.46 10.71
C THR A 369 69.18 -25.59 9.19
N LYS A 370 70.27 -25.59 8.40
CA LYS A 370 70.28 -25.54 6.91
C LYS A 370 69.37 -26.53 6.16
N GLU A 371 68.92 -27.59 6.82
CA GLU A 371 67.95 -28.56 6.31
C GLU A 371 66.92 -28.82 7.44
N LEU A 372 65.62 -28.70 7.13
CA LEU A 372 64.52 -28.90 8.08
C LEU A 372 63.80 -30.21 7.77
N ASP A 373 63.94 -31.19 8.66
CA ASP A 373 63.20 -32.45 8.61
C ASP A 373 61.72 -32.24 8.97
N PHE A 374 60.84 -33.04 8.37
CA PHE A 374 59.40 -32.99 8.59
C PHE A 374 59.02 -33.16 10.06
N GLU A 375 59.70 -34.05 10.79
CA GLU A 375 59.41 -34.30 12.21
C GLU A 375 59.80 -33.11 13.11
N ASP A 376 60.90 -32.41 12.81
CA ASP A 376 61.32 -31.23 13.58
C ASP A 376 60.39 -30.02 13.35
N PHE A 377 59.99 -29.81 12.09
CA PHE A 377 59.01 -28.79 11.72
C PHE A 377 57.63 -29.07 12.34
N LYS A 378 57.22 -30.34 12.34
CA LYS A 378 55.96 -30.81 12.91
C LYS A 378 55.95 -30.69 14.43
N ASN A 379 57.02 -31.06 15.12
CA ASN A 379 57.12 -30.90 16.57
C ASN A 379 57.06 -29.42 16.98
N SER A 380 57.76 -28.54 16.26
CA SER A 380 57.73 -27.09 16.51
C SER A 380 56.33 -26.48 16.34
N LEU A 381 55.59 -26.87 15.31
CA LEU A 381 54.22 -26.38 15.10
C LEU A 381 53.19 -27.03 16.02
N LYS A 382 53.45 -28.26 16.48
CA LYS A 382 52.61 -28.96 17.46
C LYS A 382 52.77 -28.38 18.86
N GLU A 383 53.98 -27.95 19.24
CA GLU A 383 54.22 -27.17 20.47
C GLU A 383 53.51 -25.81 20.45
N LEU A 384 53.34 -25.23 19.26
CA LEU A 384 52.57 -24.00 19.04
C LEU A 384 51.05 -24.23 18.91
N GLY A 385 50.58 -25.48 19.07
CA GLY A 385 49.15 -25.83 19.16
C GLY A 385 48.42 -26.04 17.83
N HIS A 386 49.15 -26.23 16.72
CA HIS A 386 48.55 -26.51 15.41
C HIS A 386 48.22 -28.01 15.26
N ALA A 387 47.17 -28.33 14.49
CA ALA A 387 46.74 -29.72 14.31
C ALA A 387 47.59 -30.47 13.27
N ASP A 388 47.91 -31.74 13.53
CA ASP A 388 48.81 -32.58 12.71
C ASP A 388 48.45 -32.59 11.21
N HIS A 389 47.16 -32.56 10.86
CA HIS A 389 46.70 -32.56 9.46
C HIS A 389 46.93 -31.20 8.76
N GLU A 390 46.86 -30.07 9.47
CA GLU A 390 47.14 -28.74 8.91
C GLU A 390 48.64 -28.59 8.61
N ILE A 391 49.48 -29.11 9.51
CA ILE A 391 50.94 -29.12 9.38
C ILE A 391 51.37 -29.97 8.18
N THR A 392 50.81 -31.18 8.06
CA THR A 392 51.11 -32.11 6.96
C THR A 392 50.68 -31.54 5.60
N ALA A 393 49.53 -30.86 5.55
CA ALA A 393 49.03 -30.20 4.35
C ALA A 393 49.83 -28.94 3.97
N ALA A 394 50.37 -28.22 4.96
CA ALA A 394 51.25 -27.08 4.71
C ALA A 394 52.60 -27.56 4.18
N PHE A 395 53.19 -28.60 4.75
CA PHE A 395 54.47 -29.14 4.35
C PHE A 395 54.44 -29.71 2.92
N SER A 396 53.46 -30.56 2.61
CA SER A 396 53.28 -31.16 1.27
C SER A 396 52.96 -30.17 0.14
N ARG A 397 52.63 -28.90 0.45
CA ARG A 397 52.44 -27.86 -0.55
C ARG A 397 53.75 -27.26 -1.06
N PHE A 398 54.81 -27.36 -0.26
CA PHE A 398 56.10 -26.72 -0.56
C PHE A 398 57.21 -27.73 -0.83
N ASP A 399 57.09 -28.96 -0.32
CA ASP A 399 57.90 -30.13 -0.70
C ASP A 399 57.49 -30.60 -2.12
N LYS A 400 58.29 -30.26 -3.14
CA LYS A 400 58.02 -30.58 -4.55
C LYS A 400 58.63 -31.89 -5.01
N ASP A 401 59.68 -32.35 -4.35
CA ASP A 401 60.41 -33.57 -4.72
C ASP A 401 59.99 -34.79 -3.88
N GLY A 402 59.15 -34.59 -2.86
CA GLY A 402 58.53 -35.62 -2.04
C GLY A 402 59.51 -36.27 -1.06
N ASN A 403 60.65 -35.64 -0.82
CA ASN A 403 61.75 -36.18 -0.03
C ASN A 403 61.55 -36.03 1.49
N HIS A 404 60.45 -35.40 1.93
CA HIS A 404 60.14 -35.09 3.33
C HIS A 404 61.15 -34.15 4.03
N ILE A 405 61.95 -33.41 3.25
CA ILE A 405 63.00 -32.49 3.71
C ILE A 405 62.90 -31.19 2.89
N LEU A 406 62.60 -30.08 3.55
CA LEU A 406 62.55 -28.77 2.88
C LEU A 406 63.98 -28.25 2.64
N ASP A 407 64.40 -28.19 1.38
CA ASP A 407 65.70 -27.64 0.97
C ASP A 407 65.77 -26.10 1.07
N GLU A 408 66.97 -25.52 0.89
CA GLU A 408 67.15 -24.07 1.02
C GLU A 408 66.32 -23.27 0.00
N GLU A 409 66.01 -23.82 -1.19
CA GLU A 409 65.22 -23.14 -2.22
C GLU A 409 63.71 -23.16 -1.89
N GLU A 410 63.21 -24.28 -1.39
CA GLU A 410 61.82 -24.47 -0.95
C GLU A 410 61.51 -23.69 0.32
N GLN A 411 62.45 -23.62 1.27
CA GLN A 411 62.34 -22.77 2.46
C GLN A 411 62.29 -21.29 2.08
N GLN A 412 63.11 -20.85 1.12
CA GLN A 412 63.09 -19.47 0.62
C GLN A 412 61.76 -19.16 -0.07
N GLN A 413 61.23 -20.08 -0.87
CA GLN A 413 59.94 -19.92 -1.54
C GLN A 413 58.78 -19.87 -0.52
N MET A 414 58.80 -20.73 0.49
CA MET A 414 57.80 -20.74 1.58
C MET A 414 57.87 -19.42 2.38
N LYS A 415 59.07 -18.95 2.72
CA LYS A 415 59.27 -17.69 3.46
C LYS A 415 58.76 -16.49 2.67
N HIS A 416 59.05 -16.42 1.38
CA HIS A 416 58.59 -15.34 0.49
C HIS A 416 57.06 -15.34 0.34
N ASP A 417 56.42 -16.51 0.16
CA ASP A 417 54.96 -16.61 0.06
C ASP A 417 54.25 -16.26 1.39
N LEU A 418 54.81 -16.69 2.53
CA LEU A 418 54.30 -16.33 3.86
C LEU A 418 54.46 -14.84 4.15
N GLU A 419 55.56 -14.23 3.73
CA GLU A 419 55.79 -12.78 3.87
C GLU A 419 54.83 -11.97 3.00
N ALA A 420 54.63 -12.38 1.73
CA ALA A 420 53.64 -11.78 0.85
C ALA A 420 52.21 -11.86 1.43
N LYS A 421 51.83 -13.03 1.96
CA LYS A 421 50.54 -13.23 2.64
C LYS A 421 50.41 -12.38 3.90
N ARG A 422 51.48 -12.27 4.71
CA ARG A 422 51.50 -11.43 5.93
C ARG A 422 51.33 -9.95 5.60
N VAL A 423 52.01 -9.46 4.57
CA VAL A 423 51.89 -8.07 4.11
C VAL A 423 50.46 -7.80 3.63
N ALA A 424 49.91 -8.65 2.77
CA ALA A 424 48.53 -8.51 2.30
C ALA A 424 47.50 -8.50 3.45
N LEU A 425 47.67 -9.39 4.43
CA LEU A 425 46.78 -9.46 5.61
C LEU A 425 46.90 -8.22 6.50
N ASN A 426 48.10 -7.64 6.62
CA ASN A 426 48.30 -6.37 7.33
C ASN A 426 47.60 -5.22 6.61
N THR A 427 47.70 -5.15 5.28
CA THR A 427 47.04 -4.10 4.48
C THR A 427 45.51 -4.21 4.61
N GLU A 428 44.98 -5.43 4.60
CA GLU A 428 43.55 -5.70 4.77
C GLU A 428 43.06 -5.32 6.17
N ILE A 429 43.81 -5.66 7.23
CA ILE A 429 43.51 -5.24 8.62
C ILE A 429 43.56 -3.72 8.76
N GLU A 430 44.54 -3.05 8.15
CA GLU A 430 44.69 -1.60 8.21
C GLU A 430 43.56 -0.87 7.46
N ASN A 431 43.17 -1.36 6.29
CA ASN A 431 42.05 -0.83 5.52
C ASN A 431 40.71 -1.02 6.25
N LEU A 432 40.50 -2.17 6.88
CA LEU A 432 39.34 -2.43 7.75
C LEU A 432 39.31 -1.48 8.96
N GLY A 433 40.47 -1.24 9.58
CA GLY A 433 40.62 -0.29 10.69
C GLY A 433 40.31 1.16 10.30
N LYS A 434 40.82 1.62 9.16
CA LYS A 434 40.55 2.97 8.62
C LYS A 434 39.08 3.15 8.25
N SER A 435 38.48 2.18 7.58
CA SER A 435 37.06 2.22 7.21
C SER A 435 36.11 2.25 8.42
N TYR A 436 36.53 1.74 9.57
CA TYR A 436 35.74 1.80 10.80
C TYR A 436 35.99 3.12 11.57
N SER A 437 37.22 3.62 11.55
CA SER A 437 37.61 4.88 12.22
C SER A 437 37.02 6.12 11.54
N ASP A 438 36.92 6.13 10.20
CA ASP A 438 36.33 7.25 9.46
C ASP A 438 34.81 7.39 9.66
N ASN A 439 34.13 6.36 10.17
CA ASN A 439 32.69 6.38 10.43
C ASN A 439 32.30 6.90 11.82
N ASN A 440 33.27 7.17 12.71
CA ASN A 440 33.04 7.71 14.05
C ASN A 440 34.01 8.86 14.34
N LEU A 441 33.84 9.98 13.64
CA LEU A 441 34.38 11.27 14.06
C LEU A 441 33.26 12.08 14.71
N ASP A 442 33.15 11.86 16.01
CA ASP A 442 32.78 12.80 17.08
C ASP A 442 31.86 12.12 18.09
N GLU A 443 32.47 11.47 19.08
CA GLU A 443 32.04 11.62 20.47
C GLU A 443 33.15 11.11 21.40
N ASN A 444 33.79 12.07 22.08
CA ASN A 444 34.64 11.83 23.23
C ASN A 444 33.87 11.00 24.26
N LEU A 445 34.45 9.92 24.78
CA LEU A 445 34.16 9.55 26.16
C LEU A 445 35.32 8.84 26.84
N SER A 446 35.72 9.48 27.93
CA SER A 446 36.56 9.00 29.02
C SER A 446 36.14 7.63 29.55
N TYR A 447 37.11 6.77 29.75
CA TYR A 447 37.00 5.59 30.60
C TYR A 447 36.67 6.00 32.04
N VAL A 448 35.51 5.56 32.55
CA VAL A 448 35.28 5.41 33.99
C VAL A 448 34.67 4.03 34.23
N GLU A 449 35.33 3.31 35.13
CA GLU A 449 34.97 2.01 35.66
C GLU A 449 33.57 2.02 36.29
N ALA A 450 32.74 1.02 35.97
CA ALA A 450 31.64 0.62 36.85
C ALA A 450 31.39 -0.89 36.75
N ARG A 451 31.79 -1.55 37.83
CA ARG A 451 31.56 -2.95 38.17
C ARG A 451 30.09 -3.12 38.62
N ASN A 452 29.47 -4.21 38.19
CA ASN A 452 28.29 -4.89 38.75
C ASN A 452 27.05 -4.03 39.12
N ASN A 453 25.95 -4.26 38.40
CA ASN A 453 24.70 -4.70 39.02
C ASN A 453 23.74 -5.34 38.02
N HIS A 454 22.95 -6.27 38.54
CA HIS A 454 22.06 -7.19 37.84
C HIS A 454 20.76 -6.55 37.32
N THR A 455 20.07 -7.36 36.51
CA THR A 455 18.64 -7.38 36.14
C THR A 455 18.15 -6.41 35.07
N ASN A 456 17.92 -6.94 33.85
CA ASN A 456 16.58 -6.89 33.26
C ASN A 456 16.35 -8.05 32.27
N LYS A 457 15.23 -8.74 32.47
CA LYS A 457 14.67 -9.75 31.56
C LYS A 457 14.17 -9.02 30.30
N ALA A 458 14.79 -9.29 29.16
CA ALA A 458 14.22 -8.96 27.86
C ALA A 458 14.14 -10.23 26.99
N SER A 459 12.96 -10.41 26.40
CA SER A 459 12.47 -11.46 25.52
C SER A 459 13.52 -12.14 24.63
N TRP A 460 13.75 -13.43 24.87
CA TRP A 460 14.56 -14.28 23.98
C TRP A 460 13.75 -14.57 22.71
N VAL A 461 14.17 -14.00 21.58
CA VAL A 461 13.83 -14.50 20.24
C VAL A 461 14.27 -15.97 20.19
N SER A 462 13.40 -16.85 19.70
CA SER A 462 13.70 -18.28 19.68
C SER A 462 14.94 -18.55 18.84
N LYS A 463 15.79 -19.52 19.26
CA LYS A 463 16.98 -19.93 18.50
C LYS A 463 16.67 -20.28 17.04
N GLU A 464 15.44 -20.71 16.78
CA GLU A 464 14.93 -21.08 15.46
C GLU A 464 14.68 -19.85 14.57
N GLU A 465 14.04 -18.80 15.10
CA GLU A 465 13.86 -17.52 14.37
C GLU A 465 15.20 -16.85 14.06
N PHE A 466 16.16 -16.92 14.98
CA PHE A 466 17.51 -16.42 14.75
C PHE A 466 18.23 -17.18 13.64
N GLN A 467 18.10 -18.52 13.58
CA GLN A 467 18.70 -19.32 12.50
C GLN A 467 18.06 -19.03 11.14
N VAL A 468 16.74 -18.84 11.09
CA VAL A 468 16.02 -18.49 9.84
C VAL A 468 16.46 -17.12 9.33
N LEU A 469 16.60 -16.12 10.22
CA LEU A 469 17.11 -14.80 9.86
C LEU A 469 18.56 -14.86 9.39
N LEU A 470 19.42 -15.64 10.07
CA LEU A 470 20.82 -15.83 9.67
C LEU A 470 20.94 -16.45 8.28
N GLN A 471 20.07 -17.41 7.97
CA GLN A 471 20.04 -18.08 6.67
C GLN A 471 19.51 -17.16 5.56
N ARG A 472 18.54 -16.29 5.85
CA ARG A 472 18.07 -15.24 4.92
C ARG A 472 19.14 -14.18 4.65
N VAL A 473 19.90 -13.76 5.66
CA VAL A 473 21.00 -12.82 5.50
C VAL A 473 22.14 -13.43 4.68
N LEU A 474 22.48 -14.70 4.92
CA LEU A 474 23.46 -15.44 4.10
C LEU A 474 23.03 -15.58 2.63
N GLN A 475 21.73 -15.82 2.37
CA GLN A 475 21.19 -15.85 1.01
C GLN A 475 21.23 -14.49 0.34
N LEU A 476 20.94 -13.41 1.08
CA LEU A 476 21.08 -12.05 0.57
C LEU A 476 22.55 -11.70 0.28
N GLU A 477 23.48 -12.11 1.14
CA GLU A 477 24.92 -11.90 0.94
C GLU A 477 25.44 -12.65 -0.28
N GLN A 478 25.03 -13.90 -0.49
CA GLN A 478 25.33 -14.65 -1.72
C GLN A 478 24.71 -14.01 -2.96
N SER A 479 23.48 -13.50 -2.85
CA SER A 479 22.79 -12.82 -3.95
C SER A 479 23.48 -11.50 -4.32
N ILE A 480 23.91 -10.72 -3.32
CA ILE A 480 24.65 -9.47 -3.48
C ILE A 480 26.03 -9.72 -4.07
N ASN A 481 26.76 -10.76 -3.64
CA ASN A 481 28.05 -11.13 -4.21
C ASN A 481 27.91 -11.61 -5.67
N SER A 482 26.86 -12.38 -5.98
CA SER A 482 26.51 -12.75 -7.36
C SER A 482 26.18 -11.51 -8.21
N ILE A 483 25.41 -10.56 -7.68
CA ILE A 483 25.09 -9.30 -8.37
C ILE A 483 26.35 -8.45 -8.59
N GLY A 484 27.21 -8.31 -7.57
CA GLY A 484 28.49 -7.60 -7.67
C GLY A 484 29.39 -8.19 -8.76
N SER A 485 29.53 -9.53 -8.81
CA SER A 485 30.31 -10.19 -9.85
C SER A 485 29.73 -9.99 -11.27
N LYS A 486 28.40 -9.89 -11.39
CA LYS A 486 27.72 -9.60 -12.67
C LYS A 486 27.89 -8.14 -13.08
N ILE A 487 27.86 -7.21 -12.14
CA ILE A 487 28.12 -5.79 -12.38
C ILE A 487 29.57 -5.60 -12.86
N ASP A 488 30.56 -6.22 -12.21
CA ASP A 488 31.96 -6.17 -12.66
C ASP A 488 32.15 -6.75 -14.07
N ALA A 489 31.43 -7.82 -14.40
CA ALA A 489 31.45 -8.40 -15.74
C ALA A 489 30.83 -7.47 -16.79
N VAL A 490 29.78 -6.73 -16.43
CA VAL A 490 29.13 -5.74 -17.30
C VAL A 490 30.00 -4.50 -17.48
N VAL A 491 30.64 -4.00 -16.42
CA VAL A 491 31.59 -2.87 -16.47
C VAL A 491 32.77 -3.21 -17.36
N LYS A 492 33.38 -4.41 -17.20
CA LYS A 492 34.44 -4.87 -18.12
C LYS A 492 33.98 -4.97 -19.57
N LYS A 493 32.74 -5.40 -19.84
CA LYS A 493 32.21 -5.44 -21.22
C LYS A 493 31.97 -4.04 -21.79
N LEU A 494 31.53 -3.10 -20.97
CA LEU A 494 31.35 -1.70 -21.34
C LEU A 494 32.69 -1.04 -21.68
N ASP A 495 33.73 -1.24 -20.86
CA ASP A 495 35.09 -0.75 -21.15
C ASP A 495 35.66 -1.31 -22.46
N VAL A 496 35.39 -2.59 -22.75
CA VAL A 496 35.83 -3.22 -24.01
C VAL A 496 35.05 -2.65 -25.20
N LEU A 497 33.74 -2.41 -25.06
CA LEU A 497 32.92 -1.76 -26.08
C LEU A 497 33.34 -0.32 -26.34
N GLU A 498 33.67 0.43 -25.29
CA GLU A 498 34.13 1.81 -25.39
C GLU A 498 35.50 1.89 -26.08
N ARG A 499 36.45 1.01 -25.71
CA ARG A 499 37.74 0.88 -26.40
C ARG A 499 37.58 0.47 -27.87
N ASN A 500 36.61 -0.40 -28.19
CA ASN A 500 36.34 -0.79 -29.57
C ASN A 500 35.66 0.35 -30.37
N ASN A 501 34.80 1.15 -29.74
CA ASN A 501 34.20 2.34 -30.36
C ASN A 501 35.23 3.45 -30.58
N LEU A 502 36.18 3.65 -29.66
CA LEU A 502 37.32 4.56 -29.83
C LEU A 502 38.22 4.11 -30.99
N LYS A 503 38.57 2.81 -31.06
CA LYS A 503 39.31 2.25 -32.20
C LYS A 503 38.57 2.40 -33.53
N ARG A 504 37.24 2.24 -33.54
CA ARG A 504 36.42 2.49 -34.75
C ARG A 504 36.41 3.96 -35.16
N LYS A 505 36.34 4.88 -34.21
CA LYS A 505 36.43 6.32 -34.47
C LYS A 505 37.82 6.72 -35.00
N ASP A 506 38.89 6.13 -34.49
CA ASP A 506 40.26 6.35 -34.98
C ASP A 506 40.48 5.80 -36.40
N LEU A 507 39.79 4.71 -36.78
CA LEU A 507 39.81 4.15 -38.13
C LEU A 507 38.98 4.96 -39.14
N LEU A 508 37.93 5.65 -38.69
CA LEU A 508 37.09 6.53 -39.51
C LEU A 508 37.59 7.98 -39.56
N GLY A 509 38.63 8.31 -38.78
CA GLY A 509 39.14 9.66 -38.54
C GLY A 509 40.57 9.91 -39.02
N LYS A 510 40.99 9.32 -40.14
CA LYS A 510 42.17 9.75 -40.90
C LYS A 510 41.78 9.96 -42.37
N PRO A 511 42.33 11.00 -43.02
CA PRO A 511 41.71 11.73 -44.14
C PRO A 511 41.50 10.91 -45.41
#